data_AF-A0A432R4L7-F1
#
_entry.id   AF-A0A432R4L7-F1
#
_cell.length_a   1.000
_cell.length_b   1.000
_cell.length_c   1.000
_cell.angle_alpha   90.00
_cell.angle_beta   90.00
_cell.angle_gamma   90.00
#
_symmetry.space_group_name_H-M   'P 1'
#
loop_
_entity.id
_entity.type
_entity.pdbx_description
1 polymer ?
#
loop_
_entity_poly.entity_id
_entity_poly.type
_entity_poly.pdbx_seq_one_letter_code
_entity_poly.pdbx_strand_id
1 'polypeptide(L)'
;MLSTFLESSLQSLHPDVVTDGFIFIIALFFFFSILFKLIGKLESFTSYTPTLLTSLGILGTFIGIVIGLLNFDQNNIDGSIKELLAGLKVAFITSLVGMMSSIVYKIIDTTLLSSKKIIKNAPEQIGIEEIYAIMKEQNENILKLQKAIGNNDESSIVGQMKLLRSDMNDNTRGVTKQLESLTSPILSIDNRLEKQQETFQRFADTLWIKLQDFADMLSKSATEQVINALKEVIKDFNQKITEQFGDNFKELNIAVGRLVEWQEHYKQQLQQMQEGFNQSIEAISKTKDALENISDNTKAIPLNMEELKSVLEVNQHQIAELSRHLQAFKDIRDRAVEAVPQIREQIDNTLAGVQRASEEITKGLQEGMDKVSTVMIASAEDFHNNVMTTNKALIESSNTLDQTSEQIKEQLSTTVTEMNNHVRVLIENLIEGAKEINNEFKGAATTLLQELESLNRSYQTTLESMTKKLYEDIDTLSQEQIKQAEKIFHELEATIANVVQTTGEGIKKQVDMIDEISEKEIENVMNAMGSALATISGQFTSDYQKLIREMKQITQAHRG
;
A
#
# COMPACT_ATOMS: atom_id res chain seq x y z
N MET A 1 -72.20 35.36 -30.16
CA MET A 1 -71.57 36.68 -30.43
C MET A 1 -70.23 36.53 -31.15
N LEU A 2 -69.31 35.65 -30.74
CA LEU A 2 -68.03 35.45 -31.45
C LEU A 2 -68.19 34.82 -32.85
N SER A 3 -69.06 33.81 -33.00
CA SER A 3 -69.29 33.15 -34.30
C SER A 3 -69.87 34.10 -35.35
N THR A 4 -70.89 34.86 -34.98
CA THR A 4 -71.54 35.87 -35.83
C THR A 4 -70.59 37.01 -36.22
N PHE A 5 -69.65 37.38 -35.34
CA PHE A 5 -68.63 38.38 -35.64
C PHE A 5 -67.59 37.84 -36.64
N LEU A 6 -67.10 36.62 -36.43
CA LEU A 6 -66.19 35.92 -37.34
C LEU A 6 -66.81 35.72 -38.73
N GLU A 7 -68.07 35.27 -38.78
CA GLU A 7 -68.81 35.04 -40.02
C GLU A 7 -69.01 36.34 -40.81
N SER A 8 -69.45 37.43 -40.16
CA SER A 8 -69.60 38.74 -40.81
C SER A 8 -68.27 39.32 -41.31
N SER A 9 -67.18 39.06 -40.59
CA SER A 9 -65.84 39.50 -40.97
C SER A 9 -65.31 38.71 -42.16
N LEU A 10 -65.58 37.40 -42.21
CA LEU A 10 -65.14 36.51 -43.29
C LEU A 10 -65.97 36.66 -44.57
N GLN A 11 -67.27 36.97 -44.49
CA GLN A 11 -68.12 37.24 -45.65
C GLN A 11 -67.73 38.51 -46.41
N SER A 12 -67.14 39.50 -45.72
CA SER A 12 -66.72 40.76 -46.34
C SER A 12 -65.38 40.68 -47.10
N LEU A 13 -64.67 39.54 -46.99
CA LEU A 13 -63.33 39.37 -47.53
C LEU A 13 -63.37 38.62 -48.87
N HIS A 14 -62.76 39.21 -49.90
CA HIS A 14 -62.58 38.55 -51.19
C HIS A 14 -61.51 37.44 -51.07
N PRO A 15 -61.73 36.23 -51.63
CA PRO A 15 -60.78 35.11 -51.53
C PRO A 15 -59.34 35.47 -51.94
N ASP A 16 -59.17 36.27 -53.00
CA ASP A 16 -57.85 36.69 -53.49
C ASP A 16 -57.07 37.53 -52.47
N VAL A 17 -57.74 38.44 -51.75
CA VAL A 17 -57.12 39.30 -50.73
C VAL A 17 -56.61 38.46 -49.56
N VAL A 18 -57.35 37.41 -49.20
CA VAL A 18 -56.97 36.48 -48.13
C VAL A 18 -55.75 35.65 -48.56
N THR A 19 -55.71 35.21 -49.81
CA THR A 19 -54.55 34.49 -50.38
C THR A 19 -53.29 35.34 -50.28
N ASP A 20 -53.35 36.57 -50.78
CA ASP A 20 -52.21 37.48 -50.78
C ASP A 20 -51.76 37.84 -49.36
N GLY A 21 -52.70 38.00 -48.42
CA GLY A 21 -52.41 38.22 -47.01
C GLY A 21 -51.64 37.07 -46.38
N PHE A 22 -52.07 35.83 -46.59
CA PHE A 22 -51.36 34.65 -46.07
C PHE A 22 -49.99 34.45 -46.71
N ILE A 23 -49.87 34.67 -48.02
CA ILE A 23 -48.56 34.61 -48.71
C ILE A 23 -47.61 35.66 -48.16
N PHE A 24 -48.07 36.89 -47.93
CA PHE A 24 -47.25 37.95 -47.35
C PHE A 24 -46.79 37.61 -45.93
N ILE A 25 -47.69 37.08 -45.09
CA ILE A 25 -47.36 36.63 -43.73
C ILE A 25 -46.30 35.52 -43.77
N ILE A 26 -46.50 34.50 -44.61
CA ILE A 26 -45.55 33.39 -44.77
C ILE A 26 -44.17 33.92 -45.23
N ALA A 27 -44.14 34.82 -46.21
CA ALA A 27 -42.90 35.44 -46.69
C ALA A 27 -42.20 36.27 -45.61
N LEU A 28 -42.96 37.02 -44.80
CA LEU A 28 -42.45 37.83 -43.70
C LEU A 28 -41.82 36.95 -42.61
N PHE A 29 -42.51 35.89 -42.17
CA PHE A 29 -41.99 34.94 -41.20
C PHE A 29 -40.75 34.20 -41.73
N PHE A 30 -40.75 33.80 -42.99
CA PHE A 30 -39.60 33.18 -43.65
C PHE A 30 -38.38 34.13 -43.64
N PHE A 31 -38.55 35.39 -44.02
CA PHE A 31 -37.46 36.37 -44.04
C PHE A 31 -36.94 36.70 -42.64
N PHE A 32 -37.82 36.95 -41.67
CA PHE A 32 -37.41 37.20 -40.28
C PHE A 32 -36.66 36.01 -39.69
N SER A 33 -37.07 34.79 -40.01
CA SER A 33 -36.42 33.58 -39.53
C SER A 33 -35.01 33.41 -40.11
N ILE A 34 -34.79 33.81 -41.37
CA ILE A 34 -33.44 33.84 -41.96
C ILE A 34 -32.59 34.93 -41.31
N LEU A 35 -33.16 36.13 -41.11
CA LEU A 35 -32.45 37.25 -40.48
C LEU A 35 -32.03 36.93 -39.03
N PHE A 36 -32.92 36.35 -38.22
CA PHE A 36 -32.60 35.96 -36.85
C PHE A 36 -31.58 34.82 -36.77
N LYS A 37 -31.61 33.87 -37.72
CA LYS A 37 -30.59 32.83 -37.84
C LYS A 37 -29.21 33.43 -38.15
N LEU A 38 -29.13 34.38 -39.08
CA LEU A 38 -27.90 35.11 -39.44
C LEU A 38 -27.34 35.93 -38.26
N ILE A 39 -28.21 36.49 -37.43
CA ILE A 39 -27.84 37.30 -36.25
C ILE A 39 -27.51 36.41 -35.02
N GLY A 40 -27.82 35.11 -35.07
CA GLY A 40 -27.57 34.16 -33.98
C GLY A 40 -28.41 34.42 -32.73
N LYS A 41 -29.64 34.96 -32.90
CA LYS A 41 -30.60 35.21 -31.80
C LYS A 41 -31.89 34.43 -32.05
N LEU A 42 -32.59 34.06 -30.98
CA LEU A 42 -33.88 33.35 -31.00
C LEU A 42 -33.83 31.97 -31.71
N GLU A 43 -32.90 31.11 -31.28
CA GLU A 43 -32.75 29.75 -31.83
C GLU A 43 -34.03 28.90 -31.73
N SER A 44 -34.78 29.01 -30.64
CA SER A 44 -36.08 28.33 -30.49
C SER A 44 -37.13 28.78 -31.52
N PHE A 45 -37.08 30.04 -31.96
CA PHE A 45 -38.00 30.53 -33.00
C PHE A 45 -37.60 30.01 -34.38
N THR A 46 -36.30 30.10 -34.72
CA THR A 46 -35.78 29.66 -36.03
C THR A 46 -35.89 28.15 -36.26
N SER A 47 -35.72 27.33 -35.22
CA SER A 47 -35.95 25.89 -35.28
C SER A 47 -37.43 25.52 -35.46
N TYR A 48 -38.34 26.31 -34.88
CA TYR A 48 -39.79 26.12 -35.01
C TYR A 48 -40.38 26.67 -36.33
N THR A 49 -39.65 27.54 -37.04
CA THR A 49 -40.09 28.19 -38.28
C THR A 49 -40.68 27.24 -39.32
N PRO A 50 -40.07 26.09 -39.69
CA PRO A 50 -40.64 25.20 -40.70
C PRO A 50 -42.05 24.70 -40.33
N THR A 51 -42.27 24.40 -39.06
CA THR A 51 -43.56 23.96 -38.53
C THR A 51 -44.58 25.11 -38.54
N LEU A 52 -44.13 26.32 -38.18
CA LEU A 52 -44.96 27.52 -38.22
C LEU A 52 -45.42 27.88 -39.65
N LEU A 53 -44.52 27.82 -40.64
CA LEU A 53 -44.84 28.11 -42.04
C LEU A 53 -45.83 27.11 -42.63
N THR A 54 -45.67 25.81 -42.32
CA THR A 54 -46.64 24.78 -42.72
C THR A 54 -47.98 24.98 -42.02
N SER A 55 -47.98 25.29 -40.71
CA SER A 55 -49.21 25.54 -39.94
C SER A 55 -49.98 26.77 -40.42
N LEU A 56 -49.27 27.84 -40.81
CA LEU A 56 -49.87 29.02 -41.45
C LEU A 56 -50.49 28.69 -42.81
N GLY A 57 -49.85 27.82 -43.61
CA GLY A 57 -50.41 27.31 -44.86
C GLY A 57 -51.68 26.48 -44.65
N ILE A 58 -51.69 25.62 -43.62
CA ILE A 58 -52.88 24.85 -43.22
C ILE A 58 -54.00 25.78 -42.74
N LEU A 59 -53.68 26.81 -41.94
CA LEU A 59 -54.66 27.80 -41.49
C LEU A 59 -55.29 28.56 -42.67
N GLY A 60 -54.48 28.99 -43.64
CA GLY A 60 -54.97 29.60 -44.88
C GLY A 60 -55.87 28.66 -45.69
N THR A 61 -55.58 27.36 -45.68
CA THR A 61 -56.41 26.31 -46.32
C THR A 61 -57.82 26.29 -45.73
N PHE A 62 -57.90 26.22 -44.40
CA PHE A 62 -59.18 26.19 -43.70
C PHE A 62 -59.99 27.47 -43.91
N ILE A 63 -59.35 28.63 -43.86
CA ILE A 63 -60.03 29.91 -44.08
C ILE A 63 -60.53 30.03 -45.53
N GLY A 64 -59.75 29.58 -46.51
CA GLY A 64 -60.16 29.57 -47.92
C GLY A 64 -61.40 28.70 -48.18
N ILE A 65 -61.45 27.50 -47.56
CA ILE A 65 -62.61 26.62 -47.63
C ILE A 65 -63.83 27.25 -46.95
N VAL A 66 -63.65 27.86 -45.77
CA VAL A 66 -64.74 28.54 -45.05
C VAL A 66 -65.33 29.69 -45.87
N ILE A 67 -64.51 30.54 -46.49
CA ILE A 67 -65.00 31.63 -47.35
C ILE A 67 -65.76 31.07 -48.57
N GLY A 68 -65.27 29.99 -49.18
CA GLY A 68 -65.95 29.32 -50.29
C GLY A 68 -67.31 28.73 -49.91
N LEU A 69 -67.46 28.27 -48.67
CA LEU A 69 -68.72 27.72 -48.15
C LEU A 69 -69.69 28.79 -47.64
N LEU A 70 -69.18 29.90 -47.09
CA LEU A 70 -70.03 30.98 -46.56
C LEU A 70 -70.76 31.76 -47.66
N ASN A 71 -70.20 31.80 -48.87
CA ASN A 71 -70.84 32.40 -50.04
C ASN A 71 -71.64 31.38 -50.88
N PHE A 72 -71.82 30.16 -50.37
CA PHE A 72 -72.56 29.12 -51.07
C PHE A 72 -74.08 29.28 -50.82
N ASP A 73 -74.80 29.68 -51.86
CA ASP A 73 -76.25 29.77 -51.88
C ASP A 73 -76.86 28.50 -52.48
N GLN A 74 -77.62 27.78 -51.65
CA GLN A 74 -78.32 26.56 -52.06
C GLN A 74 -79.37 26.81 -53.16
N ASN A 75 -79.84 28.05 -53.33
CA ASN A 75 -80.82 28.43 -54.35
C ASN A 75 -80.19 28.81 -55.70
N ASN A 76 -78.87 29.03 -55.75
CA ASN A 76 -78.13 29.39 -56.96
C ASN A 76 -76.81 28.60 -57.07
N ILE A 77 -76.95 27.29 -57.21
CA ILE A 77 -75.84 26.33 -57.23
C ILE A 77 -74.80 26.69 -58.31
N ASP A 78 -75.23 27.07 -59.52
CA ASP A 78 -74.30 27.38 -60.63
C ASP A 78 -73.42 28.61 -60.34
N GLY A 79 -73.98 29.65 -59.72
CA GLY A 79 -73.22 30.83 -59.29
C GLY A 79 -72.28 30.52 -58.12
N SER A 80 -72.78 29.75 -57.15
CA SER A 80 -72.06 29.42 -55.93
C SER A 80 -70.93 28.39 -56.13
N ILE A 81 -71.00 27.53 -57.15
CA ILE A 81 -69.88 26.66 -57.53
C ILE A 81 -68.66 27.50 -57.92
N LYS A 82 -68.85 28.62 -58.62
CA LYS A 82 -67.74 29.49 -59.05
C LYS A 82 -67.02 30.11 -57.85
N GLU A 83 -67.76 30.54 -56.84
CA GLU A 83 -67.21 31.13 -55.61
C GLU A 83 -66.60 30.07 -54.69
N LEU A 84 -67.19 28.88 -54.61
CA LEU A 84 -66.63 27.73 -53.91
C LEU A 84 -65.29 27.29 -54.52
N LEU A 85 -65.22 27.22 -55.85
CA LEU A 85 -63.98 26.89 -56.57
C LEU A 85 -62.91 27.99 -56.37
N ALA A 86 -63.31 29.25 -56.26
CA ALA A 86 -62.40 30.33 -55.91
C ALA A 86 -61.83 30.14 -54.49
N GLY A 87 -62.67 29.88 -53.48
CA GLY A 87 -62.23 29.59 -52.10
C GLY A 87 -61.35 28.33 -52.00
N LEU A 88 -61.65 27.29 -52.77
CA LEU A 88 -60.83 26.08 -52.87
C LEU A 88 -59.45 26.39 -53.49
N LYS A 89 -59.40 27.23 -54.53
CA LYS A 89 -58.14 27.66 -55.15
C LYS A 89 -57.25 28.41 -54.16
N VAL A 90 -57.84 29.31 -53.35
CA VAL A 90 -57.14 29.98 -52.23
C VAL A 90 -56.55 28.97 -51.26
N ALA A 91 -57.35 27.97 -50.90
CA ALA A 91 -56.96 26.96 -49.94
C ALA A 91 -55.75 26.15 -50.43
N PHE A 92 -55.74 25.74 -51.70
CA PHE A 92 -54.62 25.01 -52.28
C PHE A 92 -53.34 25.86 -52.42
N ILE A 93 -53.45 27.11 -52.86
CA ILE A 93 -52.28 27.97 -53.08
C ILE A 93 -51.59 28.31 -51.76
N THR A 94 -52.33 28.64 -50.70
CA THR A 94 -51.76 28.97 -49.39
C THR A 94 -51.05 27.77 -48.74
N SER A 95 -51.61 26.57 -48.87
CA SER A 95 -50.98 25.32 -48.42
C SER A 95 -49.68 25.03 -49.17
N LEU A 96 -49.71 25.15 -50.51
CA LEU A 96 -48.56 24.90 -51.36
C LEU A 96 -47.40 25.85 -51.03
N VAL A 97 -47.70 27.14 -50.85
CA VAL A 97 -46.69 28.14 -50.48
C VAL A 97 -46.13 27.86 -49.10
N GLY A 98 -46.96 27.53 -48.09
CA GLY A 98 -46.49 27.20 -46.74
C GLY A 98 -45.56 25.98 -46.71
N MET A 99 -45.93 24.91 -47.42
CA MET A 99 -45.10 23.70 -47.52
C MET A 99 -43.81 23.96 -48.31
N MET A 100 -43.87 24.65 -49.45
CA MET A 100 -42.70 24.97 -50.26
C MET A 100 -41.72 25.86 -49.49
N SER A 101 -42.19 26.91 -48.82
CA SER A 101 -41.35 27.76 -47.97
C SER A 101 -40.74 26.99 -46.80
N SER A 102 -41.47 26.06 -46.18
CA SER A 102 -40.96 25.18 -45.12
C SER A 102 -39.82 24.28 -45.61
N ILE A 103 -39.99 23.65 -46.78
CA ILE A 103 -38.97 22.80 -47.41
C ILE A 103 -37.72 23.62 -47.76
N VAL A 104 -37.91 24.77 -48.41
CA VAL A 104 -36.81 25.67 -48.79
C VAL A 104 -36.06 26.15 -47.54
N TYR A 105 -36.76 26.48 -46.45
CA TYR A 105 -36.11 26.89 -45.21
C TYR A 105 -35.25 25.77 -44.62
N LYS A 106 -35.75 24.53 -44.55
CA LYS A 106 -34.99 23.37 -44.04
C LYS A 106 -33.73 23.10 -44.87
N ILE A 107 -33.82 23.23 -46.19
CA ILE A 107 -32.66 23.07 -47.09
C ILE A 107 -31.62 24.16 -46.79
N ILE A 108 -32.04 25.43 -46.67
CA ILE A 108 -31.15 26.56 -46.38
C ILE A 108 -30.49 26.42 -45.00
N ASP A 109 -31.26 26.04 -43.97
CA ASP A 109 -30.77 25.84 -42.60
C ASP A 109 -29.70 24.72 -42.53
N THR A 110 -29.94 23.62 -43.25
CA THR A 110 -29.02 22.47 -43.28
C THR A 110 -27.75 22.74 -44.10
N THR A 111 -27.85 23.47 -45.23
CA THR A 111 -26.75 23.55 -46.21
C THR A 111 -25.92 24.84 -46.17
N LEU A 112 -26.51 25.98 -45.78
CA LEU A 112 -25.91 27.30 -46.01
C LEU A 112 -25.59 28.08 -44.71
N LEU A 113 -26.24 27.76 -43.60
CA LEU A 113 -26.21 28.56 -42.36
C LEU A 113 -25.68 27.83 -41.13
N SER A 114 -25.00 26.68 -41.31
CA SER A 114 -24.27 26.00 -40.24
C SER A 114 -23.07 26.83 -39.78
N SER A 115 -23.35 27.81 -38.91
CA SER A 115 -22.32 28.51 -38.16
C SER A 115 -21.70 27.52 -37.18
N LYS A 116 -20.43 27.24 -37.44
CA LYS A 116 -19.52 26.47 -36.60
C LYS A 116 -19.41 27.16 -35.24
N LYS A 117 -20.27 26.79 -34.27
CA LYS A 117 -20.10 27.19 -32.87
C LYS A 117 -20.26 26.01 -31.92
N ILE A 118 -19.08 25.55 -31.53
CA ILE A 118 -18.77 24.62 -30.44
C ILE A 118 -19.32 25.19 -29.11
N ILE A 119 -20.07 24.33 -28.40
CA ILE A 119 -20.34 24.27 -26.94
C ILE A 119 -20.97 25.52 -26.30
N LYS A 120 -22.27 25.41 -25.96
CA LYS A 120 -22.80 25.55 -24.58
C LYS A 120 -24.33 25.36 -24.55
N ASN A 121 -24.74 24.36 -23.77
CA ASN A 121 -26.00 24.26 -23.04
C ASN A 121 -27.33 24.27 -23.83
N ALA A 122 -27.74 23.11 -24.35
CA ALA A 122 -29.10 22.57 -24.26
C ALA A 122 -29.10 21.14 -24.85
N PRO A 123 -29.55 20.10 -24.11
CA PRO A 123 -29.57 18.73 -24.62
C PRO A 123 -30.90 18.50 -25.33
N GLU A 124 -30.91 18.45 -26.67
CA GLU A 124 -32.11 17.93 -27.35
C GLU A 124 -31.86 16.76 -28.28
N GLN A 125 -30.62 16.46 -28.70
CA GLN A 125 -30.30 15.23 -29.43
C GLN A 125 -28.85 14.80 -29.17
N ILE A 126 -28.64 13.90 -28.20
CA ILE A 126 -27.35 13.22 -28.05
C ILE A 126 -27.25 12.21 -29.20
N GLY A 127 -26.46 12.54 -30.21
CA GLY A 127 -26.15 11.64 -31.32
C GLY A 127 -25.15 10.55 -30.92
N ILE A 128 -25.08 9.47 -31.70
CA ILE A 128 -24.10 8.38 -31.54
C ILE A 128 -22.65 8.92 -31.55
N GLU A 129 -22.42 10.02 -32.24
CA GLU A 129 -21.12 10.70 -32.33
C GLU A 129 -20.71 11.37 -31.00
N GLU A 130 -21.69 11.85 -30.22
CA GLU A 130 -21.46 12.46 -28.90
C GLU A 130 -21.23 11.39 -27.84
N ILE A 131 -21.96 10.26 -27.91
CA ILE A 131 -21.66 9.06 -27.11
C ILE A 131 -20.24 8.55 -27.40
N TYR A 132 -19.85 8.50 -28.67
CA TYR A 132 -18.50 8.08 -29.06
C TYR A 132 -17.43 9.04 -28.54
N ALA A 133 -17.66 10.35 -28.61
CA ALA A 133 -16.75 11.35 -28.06
C ALA A 133 -16.57 11.17 -26.54
N ILE A 134 -17.66 10.95 -25.82
CA ILE A 134 -17.67 10.70 -24.38
C ILE A 134 -16.92 9.40 -24.03
N MET A 135 -17.15 8.31 -24.77
CA MET A 135 -16.45 7.05 -24.56
C MET A 135 -14.94 7.18 -24.82
N LYS A 136 -14.56 7.99 -25.79
CA LYS A 136 -13.16 8.29 -26.08
C LYS A 136 -12.51 9.08 -24.94
N GLU A 137 -13.18 10.10 -24.42
CA GLU A 137 -12.70 10.87 -23.27
C GLU A 137 -12.55 9.99 -22.02
N GLN A 138 -13.52 9.10 -21.77
CA GLN A 138 -13.44 8.13 -20.68
C GLN A 138 -12.22 7.22 -20.81
N ASN A 139 -11.94 6.71 -22.01
CA ASN A 139 -10.76 5.88 -22.26
C ASN A 139 -9.45 6.66 -21.99
N GLU A 140 -9.37 7.92 -22.42
CA GLU A 140 -8.21 8.77 -22.13
C GLU A 140 -7.98 8.97 -20.62
N ASN A 141 -9.05 9.13 -19.84
CA ASN A 141 -8.94 9.28 -18.39
C ASN A 141 -8.54 7.97 -17.68
N ILE A 142 -9.01 6.81 -18.15
CA ILE A 142 -8.55 5.51 -17.66
C ILE A 142 -7.06 5.32 -17.94
N LEU A 143 -6.58 5.73 -19.11
CA LEU A 143 -5.15 5.70 -19.43
C LEU A 143 -4.32 6.61 -18.51
N LYS A 144 -4.85 7.78 -18.12
CA LYS A 144 -4.17 8.65 -17.13
C LYS A 144 -4.08 7.97 -15.75
N LEU A 145 -5.15 7.30 -15.30
CA LEU A 145 -5.16 6.55 -14.05
C LEU A 145 -4.13 5.41 -14.09
N GLN A 146 -4.08 4.66 -15.20
CA GLN A 146 -3.05 3.62 -15.40
C GLN A 146 -1.63 4.19 -15.29
N LYS A 147 -1.37 5.37 -15.87
CA LYS A 147 -0.06 6.03 -15.77
C LYS A 147 0.28 6.47 -14.35
N ALA A 148 -0.70 6.99 -13.60
CA ALA A 148 -0.48 7.39 -12.21
C ALA A 148 -0.16 6.20 -11.27
N ILE A 149 -0.67 5.00 -11.58
CA ILE A 149 -0.47 3.82 -10.74
C ILE A 149 0.74 3.00 -11.20
N GLY A 150 0.79 2.62 -12.48
CA GLY A 150 1.62 1.51 -12.97
C GLY A 150 2.83 1.88 -13.82
N ASN A 151 2.98 3.14 -14.24
CA ASN A 151 4.19 3.51 -14.99
C ASN A 151 5.42 3.54 -14.07
N ASN A 152 6.61 3.57 -14.65
CA ASN A 152 7.87 3.62 -13.92
C ASN A 152 8.31 5.06 -13.60
N ASP A 153 7.38 6.01 -13.66
CA ASP A 153 7.65 7.44 -13.48
C ASP A 153 7.72 7.76 -11.99
N GLU A 154 8.52 8.73 -11.58
CA GLU A 154 8.70 9.07 -10.16
C GLU A 154 7.40 9.59 -9.51
N SER A 155 6.45 10.07 -10.32
CA SER A 155 5.13 10.50 -9.86
C SER A 155 4.14 9.35 -9.67
N SER A 156 4.51 8.11 -10.02
CA SER A 156 3.66 6.93 -9.87
C SER A 156 3.94 6.17 -8.58
N ILE A 157 2.96 5.38 -8.13
CA ILE A 157 3.10 4.53 -6.92
C ILE A 157 4.24 3.51 -7.10
N VAL A 158 4.32 2.87 -8.27
CA VAL A 158 5.39 1.90 -8.57
C VAL A 158 6.77 2.57 -8.59
N GLY A 159 6.88 3.77 -9.16
CA GLY A 159 8.12 4.56 -9.14
C GLY A 159 8.57 4.92 -7.72
N GLN A 160 7.65 5.43 -6.89
CA GLN A 160 7.92 5.74 -5.48
C GLN A 160 8.37 4.51 -4.68
N MET A 161 7.74 3.35 -4.89
CA MET A 161 8.15 2.10 -4.23
C MET A 161 9.56 1.66 -4.65
N LYS A 162 9.92 1.86 -5.92
CA LYS A 162 11.27 1.54 -6.42
C LYS A 162 12.32 2.46 -5.82
N LEU A 163 12.04 3.76 -5.70
CA LEU A 163 12.92 4.73 -5.04
C LEU A 163 13.11 4.38 -3.56
N LEU A 164 12.03 4.14 -2.83
CA LEU A 164 12.09 3.73 -1.42
C LEU A 164 12.94 2.47 -1.22
N ARG A 165 12.78 1.47 -2.08
CA ARG A 165 13.61 0.25 -2.03
C ARG A 165 15.08 0.54 -2.32
N SER A 166 15.38 1.45 -3.25
CA SER A 166 16.75 1.87 -3.55
C SER A 166 17.38 2.55 -2.33
N ASP A 167 16.68 3.52 -1.74
CA ASP A 167 17.16 4.28 -0.59
C ASP A 167 17.36 3.37 0.64
N MET A 168 16.43 2.44 0.88
CA MET A 168 16.59 1.39 1.91
C MET A 168 17.84 0.54 1.69
N ASN A 169 18.11 0.15 0.45
CA ASN A 169 19.25 -0.71 0.13
C ASN A 169 20.58 0.04 0.30
N ASP A 170 20.62 1.32 -0.09
CA ASP A 170 21.81 2.16 0.10
C ASP A 170 22.04 2.48 1.59
N ASN A 171 20.99 2.71 2.37
CA ASN A 171 21.10 2.84 3.83
C ASN A 171 21.62 1.55 4.47
N THR A 172 21.09 0.38 4.06
CA THR A 172 21.57 -0.93 4.54
C THR A 172 23.06 -1.11 4.24
N ARG A 173 23.52 -0.75 3.04
CA ARG A 173 24.96 -0.77 2.70
C ARG A 173 25.78 0.18 3.58
N GLY A 174 25.25 1.35 3.89
CA GLY A 174 25.88 2.31 4.81
C GLY A 174 26.12 1.70 6.19
N VAL A 175 25.08 1.09 6.76
CA VAL A 175 25.15 0.37 8.05
C VAL A 175 26.18 -0.77 8.00
N THR A 176 26.18 -1.59 6.93
CA THR A 176 27.14 -2.69 6.78
C THR A 176 28.59 -2.19 6.77
N LYS A 177 28.89 -1.13 6.00
CA LYS A 177 30.25 -0.56 5.95
C LYS A 177 30.72 -0.02 7.31
N GLN A 178 29.81 0.54 8.10
CA GLN A 178 30.13 1.01 9.45
C GLN A 178 30.37 -0.13 10.42
N LEU A 179 29.58 -1.20 10.35
CA LEU A 179 29.87 -2.44 11.08
C LEU A 179 31.25 -3.00 10.72
N GLU A 180 31.61 -3.00 9.44
CA GLU A 180 32.94 -3.42 9.00
C GLU A 180 34.04 -2.53 9.61
N SER A 181 33.86 -1.20 9.68
CA SER A 181 34.86 -0.29 10.25
C SER A 181 35.13 -0.51 11.74
N LEU A 182 34.20 -1.12 12.49
CA LEU A 182 34.38 -1.47 13.90
C LEU A 182 35.17 -2.76 14.13
N THR A 183 35.34 -3.57 13.09
CA THR A 183 36.14 -4.80 13.16
C THR A 183 37.61 -4.48 13.46
N SER A 184 38.14 -3.39 12.88
CA SER A 184 39.55 -3.02 13.02
C SER A 184 39.94 -2.58 14.46
N PRO A 185 39.21 -1.69 15.14
CA PRO A 185 39.44 -1.38 16.55
C PRO A 185 39.38 -2.62 17.46
N ILE A 186 38.41 -3.51 17.25
CA ILE A 186 38.26 -4.74 18.04
C ILE A 186 39.47 -5.67 17.84
N LEU A 187 39.95 -5.85 16.61
CA LEU A 187 41.17 -6.62 16.32
C LEU A 187 42.43 -5.98 16.95
N SER A 188 42.47 -4.65 17.07
CA SER A 188 43.58 -3.95 17.72
C SER A 188 43.60 -4.14 19.24
N ILE A 189 42.43 -4.32 19.86
CA ILE A 189 42.28 -4.66 21.27
C ILE A 189 42.85 -6.06 21.54
N ASP A 190 42.51 -7.04 20.70
CA ASP A 190 42.99 -8.42 20.80
C ASP A 190 44.54 -8.49 20.77
N ASN A 191 45.14 -7.80 19.80
CA ASN A 191 46.61 -7.69 19.69
C ASN A 191 47.26 -7.01 20.92
N ARG A 192 46.58 -6.03 21.55
CA ARG A 192 47.08 -5.37 22.76
C ARG A 192 47.04 -6.29 23.97
N LEU A 193 45.98 -7.08 24.12
CA LEU A 193 45.83 -8.07 25.19
C LEU A 193 46.88 -9.18 25.05
N GLU A 194 47.11 -9.68 23.84
CA GLU A 194 48.13 -10.71 23.58
C GLU A 194 49.54 -10.21 23.94
N LYS A 195 49.90 -9.00 23.50
CA LYS A 195 51.21 -8.39 23.79
C LYS A 195 51.40 -8.07 25.28
N GLN A 196 50.32 -7.72 25.97
CA GLN A 196 50.33 -7.53 27.42
C GLN A 196 50.59 -8.86 28.13
N GLN A 197 49.92 -9.93 27.71
CA GLN A 197 50.11 -11.27 28.28
C GLN A 197 51.54 -11.78 28.08
N GLU A 198 52.14 -11.56 26.91
CA GLU A 198 53.56 -11.88 26.69
C GLU A 198 54.49 -11.09 27.63
N THR A 199 54.19 -9.81 27.85
CA THR A 199 55.01 -8.94 28.72
C THR A 199 54.91 -9.40 30.18
N PHE A 200 53.70 -9.75 30.63
CA PHE A 200 53.47 -10.31 31.97
C PHE A 200 54.13 -11.68 32.15
N GLN A 201 54.11 -12.53 31.11
CA GLN A 201 54.77 -13.83 31.17
C GLN A 201 56.30 -13.69 31.31
N ARG A 202 56.92 -12.85 30.47
CA ARG A 202 58.37 -12.54 30.60
C ARG A 202 58.72 -11.95 31.95
N PHE A 203 57.83 -11.10 32.46
CA PHE A 203 57.96 -10.52 33.79
C PHE A 203 57.96 -11.62 34.88
N ALA A 204 56.96 -12.50 34.87
CA ALA A 204 56.84 -13.61 35.82
C ALA A 204 58.05 -14.56 35.75
N ASP A 205 58.53 -14.86 34.54
CA ASP A 205 59.73 -15.69 34.35
C ASP A 205 60.98 -15.03 34.94
N THR A 206 61.16 -13.73 34.73
CA THR A 206 62.29 -12.97 35.28
C THR A 206 62.23 -12.91 36.81
N LEU A 207 61.04 -12.69 37.37
CA LEU A 207 60.80 -12.71 38.81
C LEU A 207 61.16 -14.08 39.40
N TRP A 208 60.70 -15.16 38.76
CA TRP A 208 60.99 -16.53 39.20
C TRP A 208 62.49 -16.82 39.22
N ILE A 209 63.22 -16.42 38.17
CA ILE A 209 64.67 -16.55 38.12
C ILE A 209 65.33 -15.80 39.28
N LYS A 210 64.91 -14.55 39.56
CA LYS A 210 65.47 -13.76 40.67
C LYS A 210 65.14 -14.32 42.05
N LEU A 211 63.94 -14.86 42.23
CA LEU A 211 63.55 -15.56 43.46
C LEU A 211 64.32 -16.87 43.63
N GLN A 212 64.56 -17.61 42.56
CA GLN A 212 65.37 -18.84 42.58
C GLN A 212 66.83 -18.54 42.92
N ASP A 213 67.43 -17.52 42.31
CA ASP A 213 68.80 -17.06 42.64
C ASP A 213 68.91 -16.68 44.13
N PHE A 214 67.90 -15.99 44.67
CA PHE A 214 67.84 -15.62 46.07
C PHE A 214 67.62 -16.83 47.00
N ALA A 215 66.76 -17.77 46.61
CA ALA A 215 66.53 -19.01 47.34
C ALA A 215 67.80 -19.89 47.39
N ASP A 216 68.55 -19.97 46.29
CA ASP A 216 69.84 -20.68 46.24
C ASP A 216 70.90 -20.01 47.14
N MET A 217 70.87 -18.67 47.24
CA MET A 217 71.73 -17.90 48.14
C MET A 217 71.37 -18.12 49.62
N LEU A 218 70.08 -18.19 49.96
CA LEU A 218 69.60 -18.48 51.33
C LEU A 218 69.81 -19.96 51.72
N SER A 219 69.57 -20.90 50.81
CA SER A 219 69.71 -22.34 51.02
C SER A 219 71.15 -22.73 51.39
N LYS A 220 72.14 -21.99 50.89
CA LYS A 220 73.55 -22.17 51.27
C LYS A 220 73.92 -21.67 52.67
N SER A 221 73.04 -20.94 53.40
CA SER A 221 73.46 -20.22 54.61
C SER A 221 72.85 -20.66 55.95
N ALA A 222 71.71 -21.34 56.05
CA ALA A 222 71.23 -21.86 57.35
C ALA A 222 69.95 -22.71 57.20
N THR A 223 70.08 -24.05 57.21
CA THR A 223 68.92 -24.94 56.96
C THR A 223 68.35 -25.63 58.21
N GLU A 224 68.80 -25.30 59.43
CA GLU A 224 68.31 -26.01 60.63
C GLU A 224 67.54 -25.12 61.63
N GLN A 225 67.80 -23.81 61.67
CA GLN A 225 67.13 -22.90 62.61
C GLN A 225 65.79 -22.32 62.09
N VAL A 226 65.51 -22.43 60.78
CA VAL A 226 64.29 -21.91 60.12
C VAL A 226 63.02 -22.70 60.50
N ILE A 227 63.16 -24.00 60.82
CA ILE A 227 62.01 -24.86 61.16
C ILE A 227 61.31 -24.41 62.45
N ASN A 228 62.03 -23.81 63.40
CA ASN A 228 61.44 -23.32 64.64
C ASN A 228 60.76 -21.95 64.48
N ALA A 229 61.18 -21.11 63.53
CA ALA A 229 60.55 -19.80 63.24
C ALA A 229 59.20 -19.94 62.51
N LEU A 230 59.03 -20.98 61.68
CA LEU A 230 57.77 -21.28 60.97
C LEU A 230 56.57 -21.54 61.90
N LYS A 231 56.81 -22.00 63.14
CA LYS A 231 55.73 -22.22 64.14
C LYS A 231 55.12 -20.93 64.69
N GLU A 232 55.90 -19.85 64.79
CA GLU A 232 55.37 -18.53 65.21
C GLU A 232 54.61 -17.84 64.07
N VAL A 233 55.08 -17.99 62.82
CA VAL A 233 54.44 -17.39 61.65
C VAL A 233 53.04 -17.98 61.38
N ILE A 234 52.82 -19.27 61.64
CA ILE A 234 51.48 -19.89 61.54
C ILE A 234 50.51 -19.33 62.59
N LYS A 235 51.02 -18.90 63.75
CA LYS A 235 50.20 -18.27 64.80
C LYS A 235 49.79 -16.84 64.40
N ASP A 236 50.71 -16.11 63.77
CA ASP A 236 50.49 -14.74 63.27
C ASP A 236 49.59 -14.73 62.00
N PHE A 237 49.70 -15.77 61.16
CA PHE A 237 48.82 -16.03 60.01
C PHE A 237 47.36 -16.22 60.43
N ASN A 238 47.10 -16.97 61.53
CA ASN A 238 45.76 -17.15 62.07
C ASN A 238 45.14 -15.87 62.65
N GLN A 239 45.95 -14.93 63.15
CA GLN A 239 45.47 -13.65 63.65
C GLN A 239 45.08 -12.70 62.51
N LYS A 240 45.85 -12.66 61.41
CA LYS A 240 45.54 -11.86 60.20
C LYS A 240 44.35 -12.38 59.39
N ILE A 241 44.06 -13.69 59.43
CA ILE A 241 42.85 -14.25 58.78
C ILE A 241 41.57 -13.63 59.35
N THR A 242 41.53 -13.31 60.65
CA THR A 242 40.31 -12.82 61.30
C THR A 242 39.99 -11.35 60.94
N GLU A 243 41.01 -10.53 60.64
CA GLU A 243 40.83 -9.10 60.31
C GLU A 243 40.76 -8.81 58.80
N GLN A 244 41.55 -9.48 57.95
CA GLN A 244 41.57 -9.16 56.51
C GLN A 244 40.62 -10.00 55.63
N PHE A 245 40.14 -11.16 56.09
CA PHE A 245 39.10 -11.89 55.35
C PHE A 245 37.68 -11.37 55.63
N GLY A 246 37.47 -10.58 56.70
CA GLY A 246 36.17 -9.97 56.99
C GLY A 246 35.71 -8.98 55.93
N ASP A 247 36.62 -8.18 55.37
CA ASP A 247 36.31 -7.23 54.30
C ASP A 247 36.18 -7.90 52.92
N ASN A 248 36.97 -8.94 52.65
CA ASN A 248 36.80 -9.76 51.43
C ASN A 248 35.47 -10.54 51.43
N PHE A 249 34.99 -11.01 52.58
CA PHE A 249 33.64 -11.60 52.68
C PHE A 249 32.52 -10.55 52.56
N LYS A 250 32.75 -9.29 52.91
CA LYS A 250 31.82 -8.18 52.61
C LYS A 250 31.74 -7.89 51.12
N GLU A 251 32.88 -7.77 50.44
CA GLU A 251 32.91 -7.60 48.97
C GLU A 251 32.33 -8.81 48.23
N LEU A 252 32.60 -10.03 48.71
CA LEU A 252 31.95 -11.24 48.20
C LEU A 252 30.44 -11.23 48.43
N ASN A 253 29.98 -10.79 49.60
CA ASN A 253 28.54 -10.65 49.89
C ASN A 253 27.88 -9.57 49.02
N ILE A 254 28.59 -8.47 48.70
CA ILE A 254 28.15 -7.45 47.74
C ILE A 254 28.08 -8.05 46.32
N ALA A 255 29.08 -8.82 45.90
CA ALA A 255 29.09 -9.48 44.59
C ALA A 255 27.97 -10.53 44.46
N VAL A 256 27.71 -11.30 45.53
CA VAL A 256 26.57 -12.22 45.62
C VAL A 256 25.26 -11.44 45.61
N GLY A 257 25.17 -10.28 46.27
CA GLY A 257 24.02 -9.38 46.20
C GLY A 257 23.76 -8.86 44.78
N ARG A 258 24.81 -8.45 44.04
CA ARG A 258 24.70 -8.07 42.63
C ARG A 258 24.29 -9.24 41.73
N LEU A 259 24.70 -10.47 42.04
CA LEU A 259 24.22 -11.67 41.36
C LEU A 259 22.73 -11.93 41.63
N VAL A 260 22.25 -11.66 42.84
CA VAL A 260 20.82 -11.74 43.18
C VAL A 260 20.02 -10.64 42.47
N GLU A 261 20.54 -9.42 42.38
CA GLU A 261 19.94 -8.36 41.55
C GLU A 261 19.90 -8.75 40.07
N TRP A 262 21.00 -9.26 39.53
CA TRP A 262 21.05 -9.79 38.17
C TRP A 262 20.03 -10.91 37.95
N GLN A 263 19.86 -11.80 38.94
CA GLN A 263 18.88 -12.87 38.89
C GLN A 263 17.44 -12.34 38.88
N GLU A 264 17.15 -11.26 39.62
CA GLU A 264 15.82 -10.63 39.62
C GLU A 264 15.55 -9.87 38.31
N HIS A 265 16.56 -9.20 37.76
CA HIS A 265 16.48 -8.62 36.41
C HIS A 265 16.29 -9.69 35.33
N TYR A 266 17.00 -10.81 35.42
CA TYR A 266 16.84 -11.93 34.49
C TYR A 266 15.44 -12.55 34.58
N LYS A 267 14.88 -12.67 35.79
CA LYS A 267 13.49 -13.11 36.01
C LYS A 267 12.47 -12.15 35.39
N GLN A 268 12.67 -10.83 35.52
CA GLN A 268 11.83 -9.84 34.83
C GLN A 268 11.94 -9.97 33.31
N GLN A 269 13.15 -10.19 32.79
CA GLN A 269 13.37 -10.39 31.36
C GLN A 269 12.70 -11.67 30.84
N LEU A 270 12.73 -12.76 31.62
CA LEU A 270 11.99 -14.00 31.32
C LEU A 270 10.48 -13.78 31.34
N GLN A 271 9.95 -12.97 32.27
CA GLN A 271 8.53 -12.59 32.27
C GLN A 271 8.14 -11.80 31.02
N GLN A 272 8.92 -10.78 30.65
CA GLN A 272 8.66 -10.01 29.42
C GLN A 272 8.74 -10.90 28.17
N MET A 273 9.70 -11.83 28.13
CA MET A 273 9.82 -12.78 27.03
C MET A 273 8.63 -13.76 26.98
N GLN A 274 8.15 -14.23 28.12
CA GLN A 274 6.95 -15.08 28.21
C GLN A 274 5.71 -14.31 27.73
N GLU A 275 5.61 -13.03 28.04
CA GLU A 275 4.52 -12.17 27.58
C GLU A 275 4.59 -11.93 26.06
N GLY A 276 5.78 -11.70 25.52
CA GLY A 276 6.01 -11.64 24.08
C GLY A 276 5.70 -12.96 23.35
N PHE A 277 6.00 -14.11 23.96
CA PHE A 277 5.61 -15.41 23.43
C PHE A 277 4.09 -15.63 23.43
N ASN A 278 3.39 -15.23 24.49
CA ASN A 278 1.93 -15.30 24.54
C ASN A 278 1.28 -14.42 23.45
N GLN A 279 1.78 -13.20 23.25
CA GLN A 279 1.32 -12.32 22.17
C GLN A 279 1.58 -12.93 20.79
N SER A 280 2.72 -13.61 20.61
CA SER A 280 3.04 -14.31 19.36
C SER A 280 2.10 -15.49 19.11
N ILE A 281 1.77 -16.27 20.14
CA ILE A 281 0.79 -17.37 20.05
C ILE A 281 -0.59 -16.83 19.68
N GLU A 282 -1.01 -15.71 20.27
CA GLU A 282 -2.27 -15.05 19.94
C GLU A 282 -2.29 -14.54 18.48
N ALA A 283 -1.20 -13.93 18.02
CA ALA A 283 -1.06 -13.48 16.64
C ALA A 283 -1.12 -14.66 15.64
N ILE A 284 -0.49 -15.79 15.98
CA ILE A 284 -0.56 -17.04 15.19
C ILE A 284 -2.00 -17.58 15.16
N SER A 285 -2.71 -17.55 16.29
CA SER A 285 -4.13 -17.94 16.34
C SER A 285 -4.99 -17.06 15.45
N LYS A 286 -4.84 -15.73 15.52
CA LYS A 286 -5.57 -14.80 14.64
C LYS A 286 -5.23 -15.02 13.16
N THR A 287 -3.98 -15.37 12.87
CA THR A 287 -3.55 -15.71 11.49
C THR A 287 -4.20 -17.00 11.02
N LYS A 288 -4.32 -18.01 11.89
CA LYS A 288 -5.08 -19.24 11.60
C LYS A 288 -6.54 -18.92 11.27
N ASP A 289 -7.21 -18.10 12.08
CA ASP A 289 -8.61 -17.73 11.87
C ASP A 289 -8.79 -16.94 10.56
N ALA A 290 -7.85 -16.05 10.24
CA ALA A 290 -7.85 -15.34 8.96
C ALA A 290 -7.65 -16.29 7.77
N LEU A 291 -6.76 -17.28 7.90
CA LEU A 291 -6.51 -18.28 6.87
C LEU A 291 -7.71 -19.22 6.66
N GLU A 292 -8.42 -19.56 7.74
CA GLU A 292 -9.67 -20.33 7.71
C GLU A 292 -10.77 -19.55 6.98
N ASN A 293 -10.92 -18.25 7.27
CA ASN A 293 -11.83 -17.36 6.54
C ASN A 293 -11.46 -17.20 5.05
N ILE A 294 -10.18 -17.09 4.72
CA ILE A 294 -9.74 -17.06 3.31
C ILE A 294 -10.09 -18.39 2.64
N SER A 295 -9.84 -19.52 3.30
CA SER A 295 -10.17 -20.84 2.77
C SER A 295 -11.66 -20.98 2.49
N ASP A 296 -12.52 -20.56 3.42
CA ASP A 296 -13.97 -20.63 3.26
C ASP A 296 -14.48 -19.69 2.17
N ASN A 297 -14.00 -18.45 2.10
CA ASN A 297 -14.38 -17.53 1.02
C ASN A 297 -13.89 -18.00 -0.36
N THR A 298 -12.74 -18.67 -0.41
CA THR A 298 -12.19 -19.19 -1.68
C THR A 298 -13.03 -20.36 -2.23
N LYS A 299 -13.76 -21.09 -1.39
CA LYS A 299 -14.71 -22.15 -1.83
C LYS A 299 -15.88 -21.60 -2.66
N ALA A 300 -16.21 -20.31 -2.54
CA ALA A 300 -17.26 -19.69 -3.34
C ALA A 300 -16.82 -19.44 -4.80
N ILE A 301 -15.52 -19.36 -5.09
CA ILE A 301 -15.01 -19.09 -6.43
C ILE A 301 -15.35 -20.23 -7.42
N PRO A 302 -15.06 -21.51 -7.12
CA PRO A 302 -15.48 -22.62 -7.98
C PRO A 302 -16.99 -22.67 -8.21
N LEU A 303 -17.78 -22.40 -7.17
CA LEU A 303 -19.24 -22.45 -7.20
C LEU A 303 -19.80 -21.39 -8.17
N ASN A 304 -19.30 -20.16 -8.06
CA ASN A 304 -19.66 -19.07 -8.96
C ASN A 304 -19.16 -19.30 -10.39
N MET A 305 -18.02 -19.98 -10.57
CA MET A 305 -17.53 -20.36 -11.91
C MET A 305 -18.39 -21.45 -12.55
N GLU A 306 -19.01 -22.32 -11.77
CA GLU A 306 -19.96 -23.33 -12.24
C GLU A 306 -21.29 -22.69 -12.67
N GLU A 307 -21.79 -21.70 -11.92
CA GLU A 307 -22.92 -20.87 -12.36
C GLU A 307 -22.62 -20.08 -13.64
N LEU A 308 -21.41 -19.49 -13.73
CA LEU A 308 -20.99 -18.78 -14.94
C LEU A 308 -20.93 -19.71 -16.16
N LYS A 309 -20.50 -20.95 -15.98
CA LYS A 309 -20.54 -21.97 -17.04
C LYS A 309 -21.98 -22.21 -17.53
N SER A 310 -22.94 -22.31 -16.61
CA SER A 310 -24.36 -22.45 -16.96
C SER A 310 -24.88 -21.26 -17.77
N VAL A 311 -24.53 -20.03 -17.37
CA VAL A 311 -24.89 -18.81 -18.11
C VAL A 311 -24.28 -18.81 -19.51
N LEU A 312 -23.01 -19.24 -19.66
CA LEU A 312 -22.34 -19.35 -20.95
C LEU A 312 -22.99 -20.42 -21.85
N GLU A 313 -23.40 -21.56 -21.30
CA GLU A 313 -24.11 -22.60 -22.05
C GLU A 313 -25.48 -22.12 -22.54
N VAL A 314 -26.24 -21.43 -21.70
CA VAL A 314 -27.54 -20.82 -22.08
C VAL A 314 -27.35 -19.75 -23.14
N ASN A 315 -26.33 -18.89 -23.00
CA ASN A 315 -26.03 -17.87 -24.00
C ASN A 315 -25.66 -18.51 -25.34
N GLN A 316 -24.85 -19.57 -25.33
CA GLN A 316 -24.45 -20.27 -26.54
C GLN A 316 -25.65 -20.95 -27.23
N HIS A 317 -26.59 -21.49 -26.47
CA HIS A 317 -27.87 -21.99 -26.97
C HIS A 317 -28.73 -20.86 -27.58
N GLN A 318 -28.82 -19.70 -26.93
CA GLN A 318 -29.52 -18.54 -27.48
C GLN A 318 -28.93 -18.05 -28.80
N ILE A 319 -27.60 -18.06 -28.94
CA ILE A 319 -26.91 -17.74 -30.20
C ILE A 319 -27.26 -18.74 -31.30
N ALA A 320 -27.29 -20.04 -30.98
CA ALA A 320 -27.68 -21.08 -31.93
C ALA A 320 -29.14 -20.90 -32.40
N GLU A 321 -30.04 -20.56 -31.47
CA GLU A 321 -31.45 -20.35 -31.81
C GLU A 321 -31.68 -19.04 -32.59
N LEU A 322 -30.89 -18.00 -32.32
CA LEU A 322 -30.87 -16.78 -33.12
C LEU A 322 -30.42 -17.08 -34.56
N SER A 323 -29.41 -17.93 -34.74
CA SER A 323 -28.98 -18.40 -36.04
C SER A 323 -30.08 -19.18 -36.76
N ARG A 324 -30.83 -20.03 -36.03
CA ARG A 324 -31.99 -20.76 -36.58
C ARG A 324 -33.12 -19.82 -37.00
N HIS A 325 -33.41 -18.79 -36.21
CA HIS A 325 -34.40 -17.77 -36.57
C HIS A 325 -33.99 -16.96 -37.80
N LEU A 326 -32.72 -16.58 -37.92
CA LEU A 326 -32.20 -15.90 -39.11
C LEU A 326 -32.30 -16.79 -40.36
N GLN A 327 -32.07 -18.10 -40.21
CA GLN A 327 -32.27 -19.07 -41.29
C GLN A 327 -33.76 -19.23 -41.64
N ALA A 328 -34.66 -19.30 -40.66
CA ALA A 328 -36.10 -19.33 -40.90
C ALA A 328 -36.58 -18.04 -41.61
N PHE A 329 -36.00 -16.88 -41.29
CA PHE A 329 -36.27 -15.63 -42.00
C PHE A 329 -35.81 -15.66 -43.45
N LYS A 330 -34.65 -16.27 -43.72
CA LYS A 330 -34.16 -16.51 -45.07
C LYS A 330 -35.13 -17.41 -45.85
N ASP A 331 -35.62 -18.48 -45.23
CA ASP A 331 -36.57 -19.42 -45.85
C ASP A 331 -37.96 -18.79 -46.08
N ILE A 332 -38.43 -17.91 -45.17
CA ILE A 332 -39.67 -17.14 -45.35
C ILE A 332 -39.55 -16.18 -46.53
N ARG A 333 -38.42 -15.47 -46.65
CA ARG A 333 -38.15 -14.61 -47.81
C ARG A 333 -38.17 -15.42 -49.11
N ASP A 334 -37.52 -16.57 -49.12
CA ASP A 334 -37.43 -17.41 -50.32
C ASP A 334 -38.81 -18.00 -50.69
N ARG A 335 -39.62 -18.44 -49.71
CA ARG A 335 -41.00 -18.90 -49.93
C ARG A 335 -41.98 -17.78 -50.30
N ALA A 336 -41.79 -16.56 -49.78
CA ALA A 336 -42.61 -15.41 -50.15
C ALA A 336 -42.37 -14.99 -51.60
N VAL A 337 -41.14 -15.16 -52.11
CA VAL A 337 -40.79 -14.95 -53.53
C VAL A 337 -41.37 -16.05 -54.42
N GLU A 338 -41.48 -17.29 -53.93
CA GLU A 338 -42.11 -18.42 -54.64
C GLU A 338 -43.66 -18.42 -54.61
N ALA A 339 -44.30 -17.76 -53.64
CA ALA A 339 -45.76 -17.75 -53.48
C ALA A 339 -46.49 -16.81 -54.47
N VAL A 340 -45.80 -15.82 -55.04
CA VAL A 340 -46.36 -14.85 -56.01
C VAL A 340 -46.89 -15.52 -57.29
N PRO A 341 -46.20 -16.49 -57.92
CA PRO A 341 -46.75 -17.23 -59.07
C PRO A 341 -47.90 -18.19 -58.71
N GLN A 342 -47.95 -18.75 -57.49
CA GLN A 342 -49.03 -19.66 -57.07
C GLN A 342 -50.38 -18.93 -56.88
N ILE A 343 -50.35 -17.68 -56.39
CA ILE A 343 -51.54 -16.82 -56.31
C ILE A 343 -52.13 -16.56 -57.70
N ARG A 344 -51.28 -16.47 -58.74
CA ARG A 344 -51.71 -16.25 -60.12
C ARG A 344 -52.39 -17.48 -60.73
N GLU A 345 -51.92 -18.68 -60.40
CA GLU A 345 -52.51 -19.96 -60.84
C GLU A 345 -53.87 -20.26 -60.18
N GLN A 346 -54.05 -19.84 -58.93
CA GLN A 346 -55.31 -20.02 -58.19
C GLN A 346 -56.43 -19.07 -58.67
N ILE A 347 -56.04 -17.89 -59.16
CA ILE A 347 -56.95 -16.94 -59.84
C ILE A 347 -57.45 -17.54 -61.17
N ASP A 348 -56.61 -18.26 -61.91
CA ASP A 348 -56.99 -18.93 -63.16
C ASP A 348 -57.93 -20.13 -62.93
N ASN A 349 -57.74 -20.90 -61.85
CA ASN A 349 -58.66 -22.01 -61.48
C ASN A 349 -60.02 -21.52 -60.96
N THR A 350 -60.07 -20.33 -60.37
CA THR A 350 -61.32 -19.70 -59.90
C THR A 350 -62.22 -19.30 -61.08
N LEU A 351 -61.61 -18.96 -62.23
CA LEU A 351 -62.31 -18.61 -63.47
C LEU A 351 -63.10 -19.78 -64.08
N ALA A 352 -62.67 -21.03 -63.83
CA ALA A 352 -63.33 -22.24 -64.33
C ALA A 352 -64.53 -22.71 -63.45
N GLY A 353 -64.62 -22.26 -62.20
CA GLY A 353 -65.75 -22.55 -61.30
C GLY A 353 -67.02 -21.77 -61.64
N VAL A 354 -66.88 -20.64 -62.33
CA VAL A 354 -67.96 -19.70 -62.67
C VAL A 354 -69.02 -20.31 -63.61
N GLN A 355 -68.63 -21.28 -64.45
CA GLN A 355 -69.54 -21.92 -65.41
C GLN A 355 -70.54 -22.88 -64.77
N ARG A 356 -70.21 -23.49 -63.61
CA ARG A 356 -71.14 -24.35 -62.86
C ARG A 356 -72.12 -23.56 -61.98
N ALA A 357 -71.78 -22.33 -61.62
CA ALA A 357 -72.66 -21.46 -60.82
C ALA A 357 -73.88 -20.96 -61.63
N SER A 358 -73.76 -20.87 -62.95
CA SER A 358 -74.78 -20.26 -63.83
C SER A 358 -76.15 -20.95 -63.79
N GLU A 359 -76.20 -22.28 -63.58
CA GLU A 359 -77.46 -23.04 -63.52
C GLU A 359 -78.14 -22.99 -62.14
N GLU A 360 -77.40 -22.80 -61.05
CA GLU A 360 -77.98 -22.54 -59.71
C GLU A 360 -78.41 -21.07 -59.54
N ILE A 361 -77.73 -20.14 -60.23
CA ILE A 361 -78.01 -18.70 -60.17
C ILE A 361 -79.43 -18.39 -60.66
N THR A 362 -79.94 -19.01 -61.72
CA THR A 362 -81.28 -18.63 -62.24
C THR A 362 -82.42 -18.92 -61.24
N LYS A 363 -82.22 -19.89 -60.34
CA LYS A 363 -83.19 -20.26 -59.29
C LYS A 363 -82.96 -19.49 -57.98
N GLY A 364 -81.70 -19.16 -57.65
CA GLY A 364 -81.33 -18.35 -56.48
C GLY A 364 -81.42 -16.83 -56.67
N LEU A 365 -81.41 -16.32 -57.91
CA LEU A 365 -81.38 -14.88 -58.21
C LEU A 365 -82.65 -14.14 -57.78
N GLN A 366 -83.82 -14.81 -57.81
CA GLN A 366 -85.10 -14.19 -57.43
C GLN A 366 -85.26 -14.04 -55.91
N GLU A 367 -84.78 -15.01 -55.12
CA GLU A 367 -84.75 -14.93 -53.65
C GLU A 367 -83.51 -14.18 -53.13
N GLY A 368 -82.43 -14.20 -53.91
CA GLY A 368 -81.15 -13.56 -53.61
C GLY A 368 -81.17 -12.05 -53.82
N MET A 369 -81.89 -11.49 -54.79
CA MET A 369 -81.85 -10.04 -55.08
C MET A 369 -82.27 -9.17 -53.87
N ASP A 370 -83.34 -9.54 -53.16
CA ASP A 370 -83.82 -8.80 -51.98
C ASP A 370 -82.88 -8.96 -50.77
N LYS A 371 -82.34 -10.17 -50.59
CA LYS A 371 -81.43 -10.48 -49.49
C LYS A 371 -80.03 -9.94 -49.73
N VAL A 372 -79.55 -9.91 -50.98
CA VAL A 372 -78.29 -9.30 -51.41
C VAL A 372 -78.35 -7.81 -51.27
N SER A 373 -79.44 -7.12 -51.67
CA SER A 373 -79.56 -5.67 -51.47
C SER A 373 -79.49 -5.30 -49.98
N THR A 374 -80.25 -6.02 -49.14
CA THR A 374 -80.26 -5.81 -47.69
C THR A 374 -78.89 -6.13 -47.05
N VAL A 375 -78.27 -7.24 -47.43
CA VAL A 375 -76.96 -7.65 -46.90
C VAL A 375 -75.82 -6.80 -47.45
N MET A 376 -75.87 -6.31 -48.70
CA MET A 376 -74.85 -5.41 -49.25
C MET A 376 -74.86 -4.04 -48.56
N ILE A 377 -76.05 -3.49 -48.28
CA ILE A 377 -76.15 -2.23 -47.52
C ILE A 377 -75.60 -2.44 -46.10
N ALA A 378 -76.01 -3.50 -45.41
CA ALA A 378 -75.51 -3.83 -44.08
C ALA A 378 -73.99 -4.13 -44.08
N SER A 379 -73.48 -4.83 -45.11
CA SER A 379 -72.06 -5.19 -45.22
C SER A 379 -71.21 -3.98 -45.63
N ALA A 380 -71.74 -3.05 -46.43
CA ALA A 380 -71.07 -1.80 -46.74
C ALA A 380 -70.98 -0.89 -45.50
N GLU A 381 -72.02 -0.89 -44.67
CA GLU A 381 -72.04 -0.19 -43.38
C GLU A 381 -71.09 -0.85 -42.36
N ASP A 382 -71.10 -2.18 -42.23
CA ASP A 382 -70.17 -2.93 -41.38
C ASP A 382 -68.72 -2.81 -41.84
N PHE A 383 -68.47 -2.85 -43.15
CA PHE A 383 -67.14 -2.63 -43.71
C PHE A 383 -66.67 -1.19 -43.46
N HIS A 384 -67.54 -0.19 -43.65
CA HIS A 384 -67.24 1.19 -43.31
C HIS A 384 -66.90 1.33 -41.82
N ASN A 385 -67.69 0.74 -40.93
CA ASN A 385 -67.47 0.76 -39.48
C ASN A 385 -66.17 0.04 -39.09
N ASN A 386 -65.86 -1.10 -39.69
CA ASN A 386 -64.63 -1.85 -39.44
C ASN A 386 -63.39 -1.13 -39.97
N VAL A 387 -63.47 -0.51 -41.15
CA VAL A 387 -62.39 0.32 -41.72
C VAL A 387 -62.16 1.56 -40.85
N MET A 388 -63.22 2.25 -40.41
CA MET A 388 -63.12 3.40 -39.51
C MET A 388 -62.54 3.00 -38.15
N THR A 389 -62.95 1.86 -37.60
CA THR A 389 -62.42 1.33 -36.32
C THR A 389 -60.95 0.96 -36.45
N THR A 390 -60.57 0.28 -37.55
CA THR A 390 -59.17 -0.07 -37.82
C THR A 390 -58.30 1.17 -38.02
N ASN A 391 -58.79 2.16 -38.78
CA ASN A 391 -58.08 3.41 -38.99
C ASN A 391 -57.90 4.17 -37.67
N LYS A 392 -58.94 4.24 -36.84
CA LYS A 392 -58.84 4.83 -35.50
C LYS A 392 -57.82 4.09 -34.63
N ALA A 393 -57.86 2.75 -34.60
CA ALA A 393 -56.90 1.95 -33.84
C ALA A 393 -55.45 2.10 -34.36
N LEU A 394 -55.26 2.22 -35.67
CA LEU A 394 -53.94 2.49 -36.27
C LEU A 394 -53.42 3.88 -35.91
N ILE A 395 -54.28 4.91 -35.95
CA ILE A 395 -53.92 6.26 -35.52
C ILE A 395 -53.56 6.27 -34.02
N GLU A 396 -54.35 5.61 -33.20
CA GLU A 396 -54.13 5.53 -31.75
C GLU A 396 -52.84 4.75 -31.41
N SER A 397 -52.57 3.66 -32.14
CA SER A 397 -51.32 2.91 -32.06
C SER A 397 -50.12 3.73 -32.56
N SER A 398 -50.27 4.51 -33.63
CA SER A 398 -49.21 5.39 -34.16
C SER A 398 -48.87 6.47 -33.14
N ASN A 399 -49.87 7.13 -32.57
CA ASN A 399 -49.67 8.15 -31.54
C ASN A 399 -49.01 7.56 -30.30
N THR A 400 -49.39 6.35 -29.89
CA THR A 400 -48.77 5.64 -28.77
C THR A 400 -47.32 5.26 -29.08
N LEU A 401 -47.02 4.82 -30.31
CA LEU A 401 -45.66 4.53 -30.77
C LEU A 401 -44.80 5.80 -30.78
N ASP A 402 -45.30 6.92 -31.29
CA ASP A 402 -44.59 8.19 -31.29
C ASP A 402 -44.30 8.66 -29.86
N GLN A 403 -45.30 8.58 -28.97
CA GLN A 403 -45.16 8.98 -27.57
C GLN A 403 -44.17 8.07 -26.81
N THR A 404 -44.25 6.76 -26.99
CA THR A 404 -43.33 5.80 -26.35
C THR A 404 -41.91 5.92 -26.92
N SER A 405 -41.75 6.19 -28.22
CA SER A 405 -40.45 6.46 -28.83
C SER A 405 -39.80 7.72 -28.26
N GLU A 406 -40.56 8.81 -28.07
CA GLU A 406 -40.03 10.02 -27.45
C GLU A 406 -39.67 9.79 -25.98
N GLN A 407 -40.49 9.05 -25.23
CA GLN A 407 -40.18 8.66 -23.84
C GLN A 407 -38.93 7.81 -23.73
N ILE A 408 -38.74 6.81 -24.61
CA ILE A 408 -37.54 5.97 -24.64
C ILE A 408 -36.31 6.82 -24.94
N LYS A 409 -36.41 7.74 -25.90
CA LYS A 409 -35.33 8.66 -26.26
C LYS A 409 -34.96 9.57 -25.08
N GLU A 410 -35.95 10.12 -24.39
CA GLU A 410 -35.73 10.96 -23.20
C GLU A 410 -35.08 10.15 -22.06
N GLN A 411 -35.61 8.97 -21.73
CA GLN A 411 -35.05 8.10 -20.70
C GLN A 411 -33.61 7.65 -21.03
N LEU A 412 -33.33 7.26 -22.27
CA LEU A 412 -31.98 6.91 -22.70
C LEU A 412 -31.02 8.09 -22.61
N SER A 413 -31.45 9.28 -23.06
CA SER A 413 -30.67 10.50 -22.96
C SER A 413 -30.32 10.83 -21.50
N THR A 414 -31.31 10.81 -20.61
CA THR A 414 -31.10 11.05 -19.18
C THR A 414 -30.18 10.01 -18.57
N THR A 415 -30.42 8.72 -18.85
CA THR A 415 -29.60 7.62 -18.32
C THR A 415 -28.14 7.72 -18.75
N VAL A 416 -27.88 8.00 -20.04
CA VAL A 416 -26.52 8.18 -20.56
C VAL A 416 -25.84 9.39 -19.91
N THR A 417 -26.57 10.49 -19.74
CA THR A 417 -26.06 11.70 -19.10
C THR A 417 -25.72 11.45 -17.62
N GLU A 418 -26.62 10.81 -16.87
CA GLU A 418 -26.41 10.45 -15.46
C GLU A 418 -25.26 9.47 -15.29
N MET A 419 -25.20 8.43 -16.12
CA MET A 419 -24.11 7.46 -16.11
C MET A 419 -22.77 8.16 -16.39
N ASN A 420 -22.72 9.08 -17.36
CA ASN A 420 -21.49 9.81 -17.64
C ASN A 420 -21.05 10.71 -16.47
N ASN A 421 -21.99 11.44 -15.87
CA ASN A 421 -21.72 12.24 -14.68
C ASN A 421 -21.20 11.37 -13.54
N HIS A 422 -21.81 10.22 -13.29
CA HIS A 422 -21.33 9.28 -12.27
C HIS A 422 -19.93 8.73 -12.57
N VAL A 423 -19.65 8.33 -13.81
CA VAL A 423 -18.32 7.87 -14.21
C VAL A 423 -17.29 8.98 -14.06
N ARG A 424 -17.62 10.22 -14.45
CA ARG A 424 -16.73 11.37 -14.31
C ARG A 424 -16.40 11.65 -12.85
N VAL A 425 -17.42 11.69 -11.97
CA VAL A 425 -17.23 11.88 -10.54
C VAL A 425 -16.42 10.74 -9.92
N LEU A 426 -16.68 9.49 -10.32
CA LEU A 426 -15.88 8.34 -9.88
C LEU A 426 -14.42 8.47 -10.28
N ILE A 427 -14.14 8.87 -11.52
CA ILE A 427 -12.78 9.07 -12.02
C ILE A 427 -12.10 10.23 -11.30
N GLU A 428 -12.79 11.37 -11.10
CA GLU A 428 -12.26 12.51 -10.36
C GLU A 428 -11.91 12.09 -8.92
N ASN A 429 -12.81 11.37 -8.23
CA ASN A 429 -12.57 10.84 -6.88
C ASN A 429 -11.43 9.80 -6.86
N LEU A 430 -11.30 8.94 -7.88
CA LEU A 430 -10.21 7.98 -7.98
C LEU A 430 -8.86 8.65 -8.22
N ILE A 431 -8.81 9.70 -9.05
CA ILE A 431 -7.61 10.50 -9.28
C ILE A 431 -7.22 11.23 -7.99
N GLU A 432 -8.19 11.84 -7.31
CA GLU A 432 -7.97 12.54 -6.04
C GLU A 432 -7.49 11.56 -4.96
N GLY A 433 -8.16 10.43 -4.79
CA GLY A 433 -7.75 9.37 -3.86
C GLY A 433 -6.38 8.78 -4.20
N ALA A 434 -6.07 8.57 -5.49
CA ALA A 434 -4.73 8.12 -5.90
C ALA A 434 -3.65 9.17 -5.56
N LYS A 435 -3.98 10.46 -5.67
CA LYS A 435 -3.07 11.56 -5.33
C LYS A 435 -2.88 11.69 -3.81
N GLU A 436 -3.95 11.51 -3.03
CA GLU A 436 -3.88 11.44 -1.57
C GLU A 436 -3.03 10.26 -1.11
N ILE A 437 -3.29 9.04 -1.62
CA ILE A 437 -2.48 7.85 -1.32
C ILE A 437 -1.01 8.10 -1.66
N ASN A 438 -0.72 8.72 -2.80
CA ASN A 438 0.65 9.04 -3.19
C ASN A 438 1.30 10.04 -2.24
N ASN A 439 0.58 11.09 -1.84
CA ASN A 439 1.06 12.07 -0.88
C ASN A 439 1.29 11.45 0.51
N GLU A 440 0.35 10.63 1.00
CA GLU A 440 0.50 9.90 2.26
C GLU A 440 1.66 8.92 2.21
N PHE A 441 1.77 8.15 1.12
CA PHE A 441 2.88 7.21 0.92
C PHE A 441 4.22 7.95 0.89
N LYS A 442 4.30 9.07 0.17
CA LYS A 442 5.50 9.91 0.14
C LYS A 442 5.83 10.48 1.52
N GLY A 443 4.82 10.93 2.26
CA GLY A 443 4.96 11.40 3.64
C GLY A 443 5.51 10.30 4.54
N ALA A 444 4.86 9.14 4.56
CA ALA A 444 5.27 7.98 5.35
C ALA A 444 6.68 7.48 4.96
N ALA A 445 6.99 7.42 3.66
CA ALA A 445 8.32 7.08 3.15
C ALA A 445 9.38 8.06 3.65
N THR A 446 9.09 9.37 3.60
CA THR A 446 10.01 10.41 4.08
C THR A 446 10.22 10.30 5.60
N THR A 447 9.15 10.09 6.37
CA THR A 447 9.24 9.88 7.82
C THR A 447 10.05 8.64 8.15
N LEU A 448 9.81 7.53 7.45
CA LEU A 448 10.55 6.28 7.65
C LEU A 448 12.04 6.46 7.29
N LEU A 449 12.37 7.19 6.23
CA LEU A 449 13.75 7.52 5.89
C LEU A 449 14.41 8.38 6.98
N GLN A 450 13.70 9.38 7.51
CA GLN A 450 14.20 10.21 8.63
C GLN A 450 14.41 9.40 9.91
N GLU A 451 13.47 8.51 10.25
CA GLU A 451 13.60 7.62 11.41
C GLU A 451 14.78 6.65 11.24
N LEU A 452 14.95 6.08 10.04
CA LEU A 452 16.09 5.23 9.73
C LEU A 452 17.42 5.99 9.77
N GLU A 453 17.48 7.24 9.30
CA GLU A 453 18.69 8.06 9.38
C GLU A 453 19.01 8.43 10.84
N SER A 454 17.98 8.79 11.62
CA SER A 454 18.10 9.05 13.06
C SER A 454 18.58 7.82 13.82
N LEU A 455 17.99 6.66 13.54
CA LEU A 455 18.39 5.38 14.11
C LEU A 455 19.84 5.05 13.75
N ASN A 456 20.25 5.27 12.49
CA ASN A 456 21.63 5.06 12.05
C ASN A 456 22.61 5.99 12.80
N ARG A 457 22.29 7.28 12.95
CA ARG A 457 23.11 8.22 13.74
C ARG A 457 23.20 7.84 15.22
N SER A 458 22.08 7.45 15.82
CA SER A 458 22.03 7.00 17.22
C SER A 458 22.85 5.72 17.41
N TYR A 459 22.74 4.78 16.48
CA TYR A 459 23.51 3.54 16.47
C TYR A 459 25.01 3.81 16.34
N GLN A 460 25.41 4.72 15.43
CA GLN A 460 26.81 5.17 15.30
C GLN A 460 27.33 5.79 16.59
N THR A 461 26.59 6.73 17.18
CA THR A 461 27.01 7.40 18.42
C THR A 461 27.14 6.42 19.57
N THR A 462 26.20 5.47 19.67
CA THR A 462 26.22 4.42 20.69
C THR A 462 27.43 3.50 20.50
N LEU A 463 27.73 3.09 19.27
CA LEU A 463 28.88 2.25 18.96
C LEU A 463 30.21 2.97 19.20
N GLU A 464 30.36 4.22 18.77
CA GLU A 464 31.54 5.03 19.08
C GLU A 464 31.74 5.19 20.58
N SER A 465 30.66 5.50 21.31
CA SER A 465 30.70 5.58 22.77
C SER A 465 31.08 4.23 23.40
N MET A 466 30.56 3.12 22.88
CA MET A 466 30.86 1.78 23.39
C MET A 466 32.33 1.44 23.14
N THR A 467 32.85 1.68 21.93
CA THR A 467 34.27 1.48 21.59
C THR A 467 35.18 2.36 22.45
N LYS A 468 34.84 3.65 22.61
CA LYS A 468 35.62 4.57 23.45
C LYS A 468 35.64 4.11 24.91
N LYS A 469 34.49 3.72 25.45
CA LYS A 469 34.39 3.21 26.82
C LYS A 469 35.16 1.91 27.00
N LEU A 470 35.12 1.01 26.01
CA LEU A 470 35.94 -0.21 26.00
C LEU A 470 37.44 0.11 26.03
N TYR A 471 37.88 1.12 25.26
CA TYR A 471 39.27 1.60 25.33
C TYR A 471 39.63 2.16 26.70
N GLU A 472 38.77 2.99 27.30
CA GLU A 472 38.99 3.56 28.63
C GLU A 472 39.00 2.48 29.72
N ASP A 473 38.09 1.51 29.67
CA ASP A 473 38.02 0.40 30.62
C ASP A 473 39.25 -0.51 30.51
N ILE A 474 39.72 -0.81 29.29
CA ILE A 474 40.96 -1.58 29.06
C ILE A 474 42.19 -0.82 29.55
N ASP A 475 42.28 0.49 29.28
CA ASP A 475 43.41 1.29 29.74
C ASP A 475 43.43 1.38 31.27
N THR A 476 42.27 1.60 31.89
CA THR A 476 42.11 1.63 33.34
C THR A 476 42.49 0.29 33.96
N LEU A 477 41.98 -0.82 33.41
CA LEU A 477 42.32 -2.17 33.87
C LEU A 477 43.83 -2.43 33.74
N SER A 478 44.44 -2.01 32.63
CA SER A 478 45.88 -2.14 32.40
C SER A 478 46.69 -1.35 33.44
N GLN A 479 46.32 -0.09 33.72
CA GLN A 479 46.98 0.73 34.73
C GLN A 479 46.81 0.16 36.15
N GLU A 480 45.61 -0.32 36.49
CA GLU A 480 45.32 -0.97 37.78
C GLU A 480 46.19 -2.22 37.94
N GLN A 481 46.35 -3.02 36.88
CA GLN A 481 47.17 -4.23 36.89
C GLN A 481 48.66 -3.91 37.04
N ILE A 482 49.17 -2.86 36.39
CA ILE A 482 50.55 -2.36 36.57
C ILE A 482 50.75 -1.92 38.02
N LYS A 483 49.83 -1.13 38.57
CA LYS A 483 49.90 -0.64 39.95
C LYS A 483 49.85 -1.79 40.97
N GLN A 484 49.04 -2.81 40.73
CA GLN A 484 49.00 -4.02 41.56
C GLN A 484 50.33 -4.79 41.46
N ALA A 485 50.90 -4.93 40.26
CA ALA A 485 52.20 -5.56 40.08
C ALA A 485 53.33 -4.79 40.79
N GLU A 486 53.34 -3.46 40.69
CA GLU A 486 54.28 -2.59 41.43
C GLU A 486 54.11 -2.70 42.93
N LYS A 487 52.86 -2.77 43.43
CA LYS A 487 52.59 -2.93 44.86
C LYS A 487 53.10 -4.29 45.37
N ILE A 488 52.81 -5.37 44.66
CA ILE A 488 53.32 -6.71 44.98
C ILE A 488 54.84 -6.70 45.01
N PHE A 489 55.47 -5.99 44.07
CA PHE A 489 56.91 -5.81 44.06
C PHE A 489 57.44 -5.09 45.28
N HIS A 490 56.84 -3.96 45.64
CA HIS A 490 57.25 -3.20 46.80
C HIS A 490 57.09 -4.00 48.09
N GLU A 491 56.03 -4.81 48.20
CA GLU A 491 55.81 -5.73 49.31
C GLU A 491 56.84 -6.87 49.33
N LEU A 492 57.18 -7.44 48.16
CA LEU A 492 58.23 -8.45 48.03
C LEU A 492 59.60 -7.87 48.40
N GLU A 493 59.95 -6.68 47.91
CA GLU A 493 61.20 -6.00 48.21
C GLU A 493 61.30 -5.67 49.70
N ALA A 494 60.23 -5.13 50.31
CA ALA A 494 60.19 -4.85 51.74
C ALA A 494 60.31 -6.14 52.58
N THR A 495 59.65 -7.22 52.15
CA THR A 495 59.73 -8.52 52.83
C THR A 495 61.13 -9.10 52.72
N ILE A 496 61.75 -9.05 51.53
CA ILE A 496 63.12 -9.50 51.30
C ILE A 496 64.11 -8.67 52.13
N ALA A 497 63.99 -7.35 52.12
CA ALA A 497 64.84 -6.46 52.90
C ALA A 497 64.73 -6.75 54.40
N ASN A 498 63.51 -6.98 54.89
CA ASN A 498 63.27 -7.32 56.29
C ASN A 498 63.86 -8.70 56.63
N VAL A 499 63.66 -9.72 55.78
CA VAL A 499 64.27 -11.05 55.96
C VAL A 499 65.79 -10.96 55.98
N VAL A 500 66.40 -10.19 55.07
CA VAL A 500 67.86 -9.98 55.02
C VAL A 500 68.36 -9.25 56.26
N GLN A 501 67.68 -8.20 56.70
CA GLN A 501 68.03 -7.46 57.91
C GLN A 501 67.94 -8.35 59.16
N THR A 502 66.81 -9.06 59.32
CA THR A 502 66.59 -9.94 60.48
C THR A 502 67.58 -11.10 60.49
N THR A 503 67.91 -11.64 59.31
CA THR A 503 68.95 -12.68 59.17
C THR A 503 70.32 -12.12 59.51
N GLY A 504 70.66 -10.91 59.05
CA GLY A 504 71.91 -10.23 59.38
C GLY A 504 72.05 -9.94 60.87
N GLU A 505 70.98 -9.49 61.53
CA GLU A 505 70.93 -9.29 62.98
C GLU A 505 71.07 -10.61 63.75
N GLY A 506 70.43 -11.69 63.26
CA GLY A 506 70.57 -13.04 63.81
C GLY A 506 72.00 -13.56 63.71
N ILE A 507 72.63 -13.45 62.53
CA ILE A 507 74.03 -13.82 62.31
C ILE A 507 74.94 -12.98 63.21
N LYS A 508 74.72 -11.67 63.33
CA LYS A 508 75.53 -10.80 64.19
C LYS A 508 75.46 -11.21 65.65
N LYS A 509 74.26 -11.45 66.19
CA LYS A 509 74.09 -11.97 67.56
C LYS A 509 74.81 -13.30 67.76
N GLN A 510 74.82 -14.15 66.73
CA GLN A 510 75.46 -15.45 66.80
C GLN A 510 77.00 -15.34 66.75
N VAL A 511 77.54 -14.38 65.99
CA VAL A 511 78.97 -14.01 66.03
C VAL A 511 79.34 -13.43 67.39
N ASP A 512 78.55 -12.48 67.92
CA ASP A 512 78.81 -11.89 69.24
C ASP A 512 78.78 -12.96 70.35
N MET A 513 77.87 -13.93 70.26
CA MET A 513 77.81 -15.07 71.19
C MET A 513 79.01 -16.01 71.04
N ILE A 514 79.49 -16.25 69.81
CA ILE A 514 80.72 -17.02 69.57
C ILE A 514 81.92 -16.30 70.16
N ASP A 515 82.00 -14.98 70.03
CA ASP A 515 83.08 -14.18 70.62
C ASP A 515 83.05 -14.27 72.14
N GLU A 516 81.87 -14.13 72.78
CA GLU A 516 81.72 -14.25 74.24
C GLU A 516 82.08 -15.67 74.74
N ILE A 517 81.64 -16.71 74.03
CA ILE A 517 81.99 -18.09 74.35
C ILE A 517 83.50 -18.32 74.15
N SER A 518 84.08 -17.79 73.08
CA SER A 518 85.50 -17.93 72.78
C SER A 518 86.35 -17.21 73.84
N GLU A 519 85.93 -16.03 74.30
CA GLU A 519 86.59 -15.29 75.37
C GLU A 519 86.57 -16.09 76.68
N LYS A 520 85.40 -16.63 77.03
CA LYS A 520 85.23 -17.45 78.24
C LYS A 520 86.00 -18.77 78.17
N GLU A 521 86.09 -19.37 76.99
CA GLU A 521 86.84 -20.61 76.79
C GLU A 521 88.36 -20.36 76.77
N ILE A 522 88.82 -19.23 76.20
CA ILE A 522 90.21 -18.79 76.32
C ILE A 522 90.54 -18.53 77.80
N GLU A 523 89.64 -17.91 78.57
CA GLU A 523 89.81 -17.69 80.01
C GLU A 523 89.88 -19.03 80.78
N ASN A 524 88.99 -19.98 80.48
CA ASN A 524 89.00 -21.32 81.06
C ASN A 524 90.30 -22.08 80.72
N VAL A 525 90.75 -22.03 79.47
CA VAL A 525 92.00 -22.65 79.01
C VAL A 525 93.20 -21.99 79.68
N MET A 526 93.22 -20.67 79.82
CA MET A 526 94.28 -19.95 80.54
C MET A 526 94.29 -20.29 82.03
N ASN A 527 93.13 -20.42 82.67
CA ASN A 527 93.02 -20.86 84.06
C ASN A 527 93.42 -22.33 84.25
N ALA A 528 93.03 -23.21 83.33
CA ALA A 528 93.43 -24.62 83.33
C ALA A 528 94.95 -24.76 83.08
N MET A 529 95.53 -24.00 82.16
CA MET A 529 96.97 -23.92 81.95
C MET A 529 97.68 -23.36 83.18
N GLY A 530 97.13 -22.33 83.83
CA GLY A 530 97.66 -21.77 85.08
C GLY A 530 97.63 -22.77 86.23
N SER A 531 96.54 -23.54 86.38
CA SER A 531 96.42 -24.62 87.36
C SER A 531 97.37 -25.78 87.05
N ALA A 532 97.51 -26.15 85.78
CA ALA A 532 98.46 -27.18 85.34
C ALA A 532 99.92 -26.73 85.59
N LEU A 533 100.27 -25.47 85.30
CA LEU A 533 101.56 -24.88 85.61
C LEU A 533 101.83 -24.81 87.12
N ALA A 534 100.83 -24.47 87.93
CA ALA A 534 100.93 -24.50 89.40
C ALA A 534 101.13 -25.93 89.93
N THR A 535 100.44 -26.90 89.35
CA THR A 535 100.57 -28.33 89.69
C THR A 535 101.96 -28.85 89.30
N ILE A 536 102.43 -28.55 88.08
CA ILE A 536 103.77 -28.91 87.61
C ILE A 536 104.84 -28.24 88.49
N SER A 537 104.69 -26.96 88.84
CA SER A 537 105.62 -26.25 89.73
C SER A 537 105.63 -26.85 91.16
N GLY A 538 104.47 -27.18 91.70
CA GLY A 538 104.35 -27.88 92.99
C GLY A 538 104.99 -29.28 92.96
N GLN A 539 104.82 -30.01 91.87
CA GLN A 539 105.40 -31.33 91.67
C GLN A 539 106.92 -31.26 91.45
N PHE A 540 107.42 -30.27 90.71
CA PHE A 540 108.84 -29.95 90.60
C PHE A 540 109.45 -29.61 91.96
N THR A 541 108.76 -28.85 92.79
CA THR A 541 109.21 -28.48 94.14
C THR A 541 109.27 -29.71 95.07
N SER A 542 108.24 -30.57 95.00
CA SER A 542 108.20 -31.86 95.71
C SER A 542 109.34 -32.78 95.25
N ASP A 543 109.55 -32.93 93.95
CA ASP A 543 110.59 -33.78 93.38
C ASP A 543 111.99 -33.22 93.69
N TYR A 544 112.18 -31.90 93.70
CA TYR A 544 113.41 -31.26 94.13
C TYR A 544 113.68 -31.48 95.63
N GLN A 545 112.65 -31.41 96.48
CA GLN A 545 112.77 -31.78 97.90
C GLN A 545 113.09 -33.26 98.12
N LYS A 546 112.56 -34.14 97.25
CA LYS A 546 112.84 -35.59 97.28
C LYS A 546 114.28 -35.87 96.85
N LEU A 547 114.75 -35.19 95.79
CA LEU A 547 116.13 -35.23 95.31
C LEU A 547 117.13 -34.71 96.37
N ILE A 548 116.81 -33.62 97.06
CA ILE A 548 117.63 -33.11 98.18
C ILE A 548 117.67 -34.10 99.35
N ARG A 549 116.57 -34.82 99.62
CA ARG A 549 116.51 -35.87 100.65
C ARG A 549 117.39 -37.07 100.28
N GLU A 550 117.32 -37.52 99.03
CA GLU A 550 118.18 -38.58 98.47
C GLU A 550 119.67 -38.16 98.46
N MET A 551 119.98 -36.91 98.08
CA MET A 551 121.36 -36.36 98.20
C MET A 551 121.83 -36.28 99.66
N LYS A 552 120.94 -35.97 100.62
CA LYS A 552 121.26 -36.01 102.06
C LYS A 552 121.54 -37.44 102.54
N GLN A 553 120.84 -38.44 102.01
CA GLN A 553 121.12 -39.85 102.32
C GLN A 553 122.47 -40.31 101.74
N ILE A 554 122.82 -39.88 100.52
CA ILE A 554 124.11 -40.22 99.89
C ILE A 554 125.29 -39.53 100.60
N THR A 555 125.10 -38.30 101.10
CA THR A 555 126.14 -37.59 101.88
C THR A 555 126.30 -38.09 103.32
N GLN A 556 125.28 -38.75 103.89
CA GLN A 556 125.39 -39.45 105.18
C GLN A 556 125.95 -40.87 105.06
N ALA A 557 125.83 -41.52 103.89
CA ALA A 557 126.40 -42.85 103.61
C ALA A 557 127.91 -42.85 103.26
N HIS A 558 128.59 -41.71 103.30
CA HIS A 558 130.04 -41.58 103.07
C HIS A 558 130.83 -41.13 104.32
N ARG A 559 130.22 -41.21 105.50
CA ARG A 559 130.90 -41.13 106.81
C ARG A 559 130.60 -42.40 107.60
N GLY A 560 131.29 -43.47 107.22
CA GLY A 560 131.27 -44.78 107.87
C GLY A 560 132.44 -45.59 107.35
#